data_AF-A0A940IJ01-F1
#
_entry.id   AF-A0A940IJ01-F1
#
_cell.length_a   1.000
_cell.length_b   1.000
_cell.length_c   1.000
_cell.angle_alpha   90.00
_cell.angle_beta   90.00
_cell.angle_gamma   90.00
#
_symmetry.space_group_name_H-M   'P 1'
#
loop_
_entity.id
_entity.type
_entity.pdbx_description
1 polymer ?
#
loop_
_entity_poly.entity_id
_entity_poly.type
_entity_poly.pdbx_seq_one_letter_code
_entity_poly.pdbx_strand_id
1 'polypeptide(L)' 'MNVEKQEGNFYITTDKAHLNIDIIHQFSSEQSYRARGIDQELIEETLRNSQLCYGV' A
#
# COMPACT_ATOMS: atom_id res chain seq x y z
N MET A 1 7.76 3.53 -15.12
CA MET A 1 6.95 4.74 -15.41
C MET A 1 5.81 4.72 -14.42
N ASN A 2 5.68 5.77 -13.61
CA ASN A 2 4.59 5.89 -12.64
C ASN A 2 3.38 6.52 -13.36
N VAL A 3 2.17 6.12 -12.95
CA VAL A 3 0.91 6.66 -13.45
C VAL A 3 0.20 7.35 -12.29
N GLU A 4 -0.30 8.56 -12.56
CA GLU A 4 -1.00 9.39 -11.59
C GLU A 4 -2.31 9.89 -12.20
N LYS A 5 -3.38 9.91 -11.41
CA LYS A 5 -4.71 10.35 -11.85
C LYS A 5 -5.46 11.02 -10.71
N GLN A 6 -5.94 12.25 -10.96
CA GLN A 6 -6.92 12.90 -10.10
C GLN A 6 -8.33 12.55 -10.57
N GLU A 7 -9.16 11.98 -9.70
CA GLU A 7 -10.57 11.67 -9.98
C GLU A 7 -11.45 12.26 -8.88
N GLY A 8 -12.06 13.42 -9.14
CA GLY A 8 -12.79 14.16 -8.12
C GLY A 8 -11.89 14.49 -6.93
N ASN A 9 -12.23 13.99 -5.74
CA ASN A 9 -11.48 14.20 -4.50
C ASN A 9 -10.42 13.13 -4.22
N PHE A 10 -10.21 12.18 -5.14
CA PHE A 10 -9.24 11.10 -4.98
C PHE A 10 -8.02 11.31 -5.87
N TYR A 11 -6.84 10.95 -5.34
CA TYR A 11 -5.58 10.96 -6.06
C TYR A 11 -5.05 9.53 -6.15
N ILE A 12 -5.08 8.96 -7.34
CA ILE A 12 -4.66 7.60 -7.61
C ILE A 12 -3.23 7.62 -8.13
N THR A 13 -2.34 6.83 -7.55
CA THR A 13 -0.94 6.76 -7.97
C THR A 13 -0.41 5.33 -7.96
N THR A 14 0.50 5.02 -8.88
CA THR A 14 1.30 3.79 -8.82
C THR A 14 2.68 4.02 -8.22
N ASP A 15 3.00 5.25 -7.80
CA ASP A 15 4.26 5.56 -7.13
C ASP A 15 4.20 5.13 -5.66
N LYS A 16 5.03 4.15 -5.32
CA LYS A 16 5.09 3.58 -3.97
C LYS A 16 5.55 4.59 -2.92
N ALA A 17 6.22 5.69 -3.31
CA ALA A 17 6.64 6.73 -2.39
C ALA A 17 5.45 7.46 -1.71
N HIS A 18 4.26 7.39 -2.31
CA HIS A 18 3.04 7.97 -1.76
C HIS A 18 2.24 6.99 -0.87
N LEU A 19 2.68 5.73 -0.76
CA LEU A 19 1.99 4.74 0.06
C LEU A 19 2.35 4.91 1.54
N ASN A 20 1.33 4.92 2.40
CA ASN A 20 1.52 4.97 3.84
C ASN A 20 1.63 3.54 4.40
N ILE A 21 2.86 3.12 4.69
CA ILE A 21 3.17 1.78 5.20
C ILE A 21 2.47 1.49 6.52
N ASP A 22 2.40 2.47 7.43
CA ASP A 22 1.80 2.29 8.75
C ASP A 22 0.29 1.98 8.63
N ILE A 23 -0.42 2.69 7.75
CA ILE A 23 -1.84 2.43 7.49
C ILE A 23 -2.04 1.06 6.85
N ILE A 24 -1.20 0.69 5.88
CA ILE A 24 -1.26 -0.61 5.20
C ILE A 24 -1.02 -1.74 6.20
N HIS A 25 0.01 -1.61 7.06
CA HIS A 25 0.33 -2.58 8.10
C HIS A 25 -0.79 -2.69 9.12
N GLN A 26 -1.29 -1.57 9.66
CA GLN A 26 -2.37 -1.58 10.65
C GLN A 26 -3.62 -2.28 10.10
N PHE A 27 -4.07 -1.91 8.90
CA PHE A 27 -5.22 -2.55 8.28
C PHE A 27 -4.97 -4.05 8.06
N SER A 28 -3.82 -4.41 7.51
CA SER A 28 -3.49 -5.81 7.19
C SER A 28 -3.37 -6.67 8.45
N SER A 29 -2.73 -6.16 9.49
CA SER A 29 -2.42 -6.87 10.72
C SER A 29 -3.61 -6.96 11.69
N GLU A 30 -4.43 -5.91 11.76
CA GLU A 30 -5.50 -5.83 12.78
C GLU A 30 -6.89 -6.09 12.21
N GLN A 31 -7.17 -5.63 10.99
CA GLN A 31 -8.52 -5.53 10.42
C GLN A 31 -8.77 -6.54 9.29
N SER A 32 -7.73 -6.95 8.56
CA SER A 32 -7.82 -7.92 7.48
C SER A 32 -7.78 -9.35 8.03
N TYR A 33 -8.75 -10.17 7.64
CA TYR A 33 -8.74 -11.60 8.00
C TYR A 33 -7.61 -12.37 7.29
N ARG A 34 -7.07 -11.85 6.18
CA ARG A 34 -6.10 -12.57 5.33
C ARG A 34 -4.65 -12.46 5.79
N ALA A 35 -4.32 -11.39 6.51
CA ALA A 35 -2.94 -11.06 6.88
C ALA A 35 -2.84 -10.68 8.36
N ARG A 36 -3.74 -11.22 9.19
CA ARG A 36 -3.81 -10.87 10.61
C ARG A 36 -2.49 -11.18 11.32
N GLY A 37 -1.94 -10.19 12.03
CA GLY A 37 -0.65 -10.30 12.70
C GLY A 37 0.56 -10.31 11.76
N ILE A 38 0.42 -9.86 10.51
CA ILE A 38 1.57 -9.71 9.60
C ILE A 38 2.56 -8.68 10.16
N ASP A 39 3.84 -9.01 10.13
CA ASP A 39 4.90 -8.09 10.54
C ASP A 39 5.08 -6.95 9.53
N GLN A 40 5.37 -5.75 10.05
CA GLN A 40 5.61 -4.57 9.23
C GLN A 40 6.76 -4.77 8.22
N GLU A 41 7.84 -5.46 8.62
CA GLU A 41 8.97 -5.75 7.73
C GLU A 41 8.53 -6.54 6.48
N LEU A 42 7.60 -7.48 6.63
CA LEU A 42 7.07 -8.26 5.50
C LEU A 42 6.20 -7.41 4.57
N ILE A 43 5.46 -6.43 5.09
CA ILE A 43 4.74 -5.44 4.28
C ILE A 43 5.73 -4.61 3.47
N GLU A 44 6.80 -4.12 4.09
CA GLU A 44 7.83 -3.34 3.41
C GLU A 44 8.54 -4.17 2.33
N GLU A 45 8.90 -5.42 2.62
CA GLU A 45 9.45 -6.35 1.63
C GLU A 45 8.49 -6.60 0.47
N THR A 46 7.20 -6.77 0.76
CA THR A 46 6.18 -6.99 -0.26
C THR A 46 6.06 -5.77 -1.17
N LEU A 47 6.04 -4.56 -0.60
CA LEU A 47 6.00 -3.32 -1.37
C LEU A 47 7.27 -3.15 -2.19
N ARG A 48 8.46 -3.48 -1.67
CA ARG A 48 9.71 -3.44 -2.44
C ARG A 48 9.66 -4.37 -3.66
N ASN A 49 9.21 -5.61 -3.47
CA ASN A 49 9.26 -6.65 -4.50
C ASN A 49 8.05 -6.66 -5.47
N SER A 50 6.94 -6.02 -5.11
CA SER A 50 5.76 -5.91 -5.98
C SER A 50 6.06 -5.02 -7.18
N GLN A 51 5.91 -5.50 -8.41
CA GLN A 51 6.17 -4.65 -9.59
C GLN A 51 5.17 -3.48 -9.72
N LEU A 52 3.97 -3.63 -9.15
CA LEU A 52 2.90 -2.67 -9.27
C LEU A 52 2.09 -2.61 -7.97
N CYS A 53 1.86 -1.39 -7.49
CA CYS A 53 0.99 -1.08 -6.36
C CYS A 53 0.09 0.09 -6.76
N TYR A 54 -1.06 0.22 -6.12
CA TYR A 54 -1.98 1.33 -6.34
C TYR A 54 -2.28 1.99 -4.99
N GLY A 55 -2.05 3.29 -4.90
CA GLY A 55 -2.46 4.15 -3.79
C GLY A 55 -3.65 5.02 -4.19
N VAL A 56 -4.48 5.39 -3.23
CA VAL A 56 -5.68 6.24 -3.35
C VAL A 56 -5.79 7.16 -2.15
#